data_AF-A0A968M6W3-F1
#
_entry.id   AF-A0A968M6W3-F1
#
_cell.length_a   1.000
_cell.length_b   1.000
_cell.length_c   1.000
_cell.angle_alpha   90.00
_cell.angle_beta   90.00
_cell.angle_gamma   90.00
#
_symmetry.space_group_name_H-M   'P 1'
#
loop_
_entity.id
_entity.type
_entity.pdbx_description
1 polymer ?
#
loop_
_entity_poly.entity_id
_entity_poly.type
_entity_poly.pdbx_seq_one_letter_code
_entity_poly.pdbx_strand_id
1 'polypeptide(L)'
;MLLEISLLTLALLALLVATGVFDQLVRLQFERYPSQWVVDGKPWGYFWRPRPAGKRPPFSVWSRRVLWARSLRALIWLLQTPDWIRQDLDLQGLLLYYRRFSVITLLLFTFAGLVAWSY
;
A
#
# COMPACT_ATOMS: atom_id res chain seq x y z
N MET A 1 -27.15 10.16 7.01
CA MET A 1 -26.20 10.44 8.11
C MET A 1 -25.63 9.18 8.79
N LEU A 2 -26.39 8.37 9.56
CA LEU A 2 -25.81 7.19 10.25
C LEU A 2 -25.21 6.12 9.31
N LEU A 3 -25.90 5.82 8.20
CA LEU A 3 -25.42 4.88 7.19
C LEU A 3 -24.09 5.34 6.55
N GLU A 4 -24.03 6.62 6.17
CA GLU A 4 -22.84 7.24 5.59
C GLU A 4 -21.64 7.17 6.54
N ILE A 5 -21.82 7.55 7.81
CA ILE A 5 -20.78 7.45 8.85
C ILE A 5 -20.29 6.01 8.99
N SER A 6 -21.20 5.04 8.92
CA SER A 6 -20.85 3.62 9.00
C SER A 6 -20.01 3.17 7.80
N LEU A 7 -20.39 3.57 6.58
CA LEU A 7 -19.64 3.27 5.36
C LEU A 7 -18.23 3.89 5.38
N LEU A 8 -18.12 5.15 5.81
CA LEU A 8 -16.83 5.84 5.94
C LEU A 8 -15.93 5.18 7.00
N THR A 9 -16.52 4.71 8.10
CA THR A 9 -15.78 3.99 9.14
C THR A 9 -15.24 2.66 8.61
N LEU A 10 -16.07 1.89 7.89
CA LEU A 10 -15.63 0.65 7.25
C LEU A 10 -14.58 0.90 6.17
N ALA A 11 -14.72 1.98 5.38
CA ALA A 11 -13.75 2.36 4.36
C ALA A 11 -12.39 2.68 5.00
N LEU A 12 -12.39 3.41 6.12
CA LEU A 12 -11.17 3.74 6.86
C LEU A 12 -10.49 2.48 7.41
N LEU A 13 -11.25 1.55 7.99
CA LEU A 13 -10.70 0.28 8.49
C LEU A 13 -10.10 -0.56 7.36
N ALA A 14 -10.79 -0.69 6.22
CA ALA A 14 -10.29 -1.39 5.05
C ALA A 14 -9.01 -0.73 4.49
N LEU A 15 -8.94 0.60 4.48
CA LEU A 15 -7.77 1.36 4.07
C LEU A 15 -6.57 1.11 4.99
N LEU A 16 -6.79 1.08 6.31
CA LEU A 16 -5.74 0.76 7.29
C LEU A 16 -5.19 -0.65 7.08
N VAL A 17 -6.05 -1.63 6.79
CA VAL A 17 -5.60 -2.99 6.46
C VAL A 17 -4.81 -3.00 5.15
N ALA A 18 -5.31 -2.35 4.10
CA ALA A 18 -4.62 -2.30 2.81
C ALA A 18 -3.23 -1.65 2.93
N THR A 19 -3.11 -0.55 3.68
CA THR A 19 -1.83 0.13 3.91
C THR A 19 -0.88 -0.72 4.76
N GLY A 20 -1.37 -1.45 5.77
CA GLY A 20 -0.57 -2.41 6.53
C GLY A 20 -0.02 -3.56 5.67
N VAL A 21 -0.85 -4.14 4.79
CA VAL A 21 -0.40 -5.20 3.87
C VAL A 21 0.61 -4.66 2.86
N PHE A 22 0.39 -3.45 2.34
CA PHE A 22 1.36 -2.79 1.45
C PHE A 22 2.72 -2.59 2.15
N ASP A 23 2.71 -2.14 3.40
CA ASP A 23 3.92 -1.98 4.20
C ASP A 23 4.68 -3.28 4.38
N GLN A 24 3.96 -4.38 4.62
CA GLN A 24 4.54 -5.70 4.71
C GLN A 24 5.16 -6.15 3.38
N LEU A 25 4.49 -5.92 2.24
CA LEU A 25 5.04 -6.21 0.92
C LEU A 25 6.32 -5.41 0.65
N VAL A 26 6.33 -4.11 0.95
CA VAL A 26 7.52 -3.26 0.78
C VAL A 26 8.66 -3.70 1.69
N ARG A 27 8.36 -4.07 2.95
CA ARG A 27 9.34 -4.60 3.88
C ARG A 27 9.97 -5.89 3.36
N LEU A 28 9.14 -6.83 2.89
CA LEU A 28 9.62 -8.10 2.33
C LEU A 28 10.42 -7.88 1.04
N GLN A 29 10.03 -6.90 0.20
CA GLN A 29 10.82 -6.50 -0.96
C GLN A 29 12.20 -6.00 -0.54
N PHE A 30 12.29 -5.14 0.48
CA PHE A 30 13.57 -4.64 1.00
C PHE A 30 14.44 -5.77 1.57
N GLU A 31 13.85 -6.68 2.33
CA GLU A 31 14.57 -7.77 3.03
C GLU A 31 15.00 -8.89 2.07
N ARG A 32 14.13 -9.31 1.14
CA ARG A 32 14.35 -10.49 0.28
C ARG A 32 14.80 -10.14 -1.14
N TYR A 33 14.42 -8.97 -1.66
CA TYR A 33 14.67 -8.55 -3.04
C TYR A 33 15.31 -7.15 -3.10
N PRO A 34 16.46 -6.93 -2.43
CA PRO A 34 17.06 -5.60 -2.30
C PRO A 34 17.47 -4.97 -3.65
N SER A 35 17.87 -5.78 -4.63
CA SER A 35 18.17 -5.31 -5.99
C SER A 35 16.92 -4.71 -6.64
N GLN A 36 15.79 -5.41 -6.55
CA GLN A 36 14.52 -4.93 -7.08
C GLN A 36 14.01 -3.70 -6.33
N TRP A 37 14.18 -3.66 -5.00
CA TRP A 37 13.82 -2.50 -4.19
C TRP A 37 14.55 -1.23 -4.66
N VAL A 38 15.82 -1.34 -5.06
CA VAL A 38 16.58 -0.23 -5.66
C VAL A 38 16.00 0.18 -7.01
N VAL A 39 15.72 -0.79 -7.90
CA VAL A 39 15.11 -0.55 -9.23
C VAL A 39 13.75 0.14 -9.09
N ASP A 40 12.96 -0.25 -8.10
CA ASP A 40 11.63 0.30 -7.85
C ASP A 40 11.64 1.71 -7.24
N GLY A 41 12.84 2.29 -7.04
CA GLY A 41 13.01 3.65 -6.54
C GLY A 41 13.06 3.73 -5.02
N LYS A 42 13.37 2.61 -4.34
CA LYS A 42 13.44 2.49 -2.88
C LYS A 42 12.12 2.88 -2.19
N PRO A 43 10.97 2.31 -2.61
CA PRO A 43 9.68 2.64 -2.02
C PRO A 43 9.65 2.31 -0.53
N TRP A 44 8.88 3.07 0.24
CA TRP A 44 8.61 2.79 1.66
C TRP A 44 7.13 2.55 1.90
N GLY A 45 6.85 2.00 3.07
CA GLY A 45 5.50 1.91 3.58
C GLY A 45 4.92 3.27 4.00
N TYR A 46 3.65 3.24 4.39
CA TYR A 46 2.95 4.32 5.06
C TYR A 46 3.39 4.45 6.52
N PHE A 47 3.62 3.32 7.20
CA PHE A 47 4.03 3.20 8.59
C PHE A 47 5.42 2.57 8.75
N TRP A 48 5.92 1.88 7.74
CA TRP A 48 7.24 1.26 7.72
C TRP A 48 8.26 2.07 6.93
N ARG A 49 9.48 2.18 7.47
CA ARG A 49 10.63 2.82 6.83
C ARG A 49 11.85 1.89 6.88
N PRO A 50 12.59 1.74 5.78
CA PRO A 50 13.82 0.96 5.77
C PRO A 50 14.87 1.66 6.62
N ARG A 51 15.45 0.91 7.56
CA ARG A 51 16.58 1.35 8.37
C ARG A 51 17.82 0.61 7.86
N PRO A 52 18.66 1.22 7.01
CA PRO A 52 19.95 0.61 6.68
C PRO A 52 20.75 0.45 7.98
N ALA A 53 21.42 -0.70 8.15
CA ALA A 53 22.07 -1.13 9.39
C ALA A 53 22.84 0.01 10.09
N GLY A 54 22.41 0.36 11.30
CA GLY A 54 23.11 1.29 12.19
C GLY A 54 23.03 2.78 11.87
N LYS A 55 22.27 3.22 10.85
CA LYS A 55 22.18 4.66 10.49
C LYS A 55 20.77 5.22 10.71
N ARG A 56 20.69 6.42 11.30
CA ARG A 56 19.43 7.19 11.34
C ARG A 56 18.96 7.42 9.89
N PRO A 57 17.64 7.31 9.60
CA PRO A 57 17.12 7.60 8.28
C PRO A 57 17.55 9.03 7.88
N PRO A 58 18.24 9.21 6.74
CA PRO A 58 18.71 10.55 6.34
C PRO A 58 17.51 11.48 6.13
N PHE A 59 17.63 12.80 6.35
CA PHE A 59 16.53 13.76 6.10
C PHE A 59 16.02 13.72 4.64
N SER A 60 16.79 13.17 3.69
CA SER A 60 16.36 12.88 2.30
C SER A 60 15.19 11.88 2.21
N VAL A 61 14.78 11.34 3.36
CA VAL A 61 13.67 10.42 3.51
C VAL A 61 12.33 11.14 3.17
N TRP A 62 12.23 12.46 3.26
CA TRP A 62 11.02 13.16 2.78
C TRP A 62 11.11 13.66 1.35
N SER A 63 12.05 13.12 0.55
CA SER A 63 12.17 13.54 -0.84
C SER A 63 10.92 13.15 -1.64
N ARG A 64 10.45 14.08 -2.50
CA ARG A 64 9.32 13.85 -3.41
C ARG A 64 9.49 12.57 -4.24
N ARG A 65 10.73 12.18 -4.56
CA ARG A 65 11.05 10.96 -5.29
C ARG A 65 10.62 9.69 -4.56
N VAL A 66 10.84 9.60 -3.24
CA VAL A 66 10.43 8.41 -2.48
C VAL A 66 8.92 8.34 -2.33
N LEU A 67 8.27 9.47 -2.04
CA LEU A 67 6.81 9.53 -1.96
C LEU A 67 6.17 9.15 -3.29
N TRP A 68 6.75 9.60 -4.41
CA TRP A 68 6.33 9.22 -5.75
C TRP A 68 6.54 7.73 -5.99
N ALA A 69 7.70 7.17 -5.64
CA ALA A 69 7.97 5.74 -5.77
C ALA A 69 6.95 4.90 -4.98
N ARG A 70 6.61 5.30 -3.75
CA ARG A 70 5.57 4.64 -2.95
C ARG A 70 4.22 4.65 -3.68
N SER A 71 3.72 5.82 -4.07
CA SER A 71 2.40 5.95 -4.71
C SER A 71 2.35 5.20 -6.04
N LEU A 72 3.42 5.28 -6.83
CA LEU A 72 3.53 4.57 -8.09
C LEU A 72 3.52 3.05 -7.87
N ARG A 73 4.25 2.54 -6.88
CA ARG A 73 4.29 1.08 -6.59
C ARG A 73 2.98 0.58 -6.02
N ALA A 74 2.31 1.35 -5.17
CA ALA A 74 0.97 1.05 -4.72
C ALA A 74 0.02 0.84 -5.92
N LEU A 75 0.00 1.77 -6.87
CA LEU A 75 -0.83 1.65 -8.08
C LEU A 75 -0.41 0.49 -8.98
N ILE A 76 0.89 0.33 -9.25
CA ILE A 76 1.39 -0.75 -10.11
C ILE A 76 1.04 -2.11 -9.51
N TRP A 77 1.21 -2.31 -8.19
CA TRP A 77 0.93 -3.61 -7.57
C TRP A 77 -0.56 -3.93 -7.50
N LEU A 78 -1.43 -2.91 -7.48
CA LEU A 78 -2.88 -3.13 -7.63
C LEU A 78 -3.23 -3.73 -8.99
N LEU A 79 -2.54 -3.32 -10.06
CA LEU A 79 -2.89 -3.68 -11.43
C LEU A 79 -2.04 -4.82 -12.01
N GLN A 80 -0.80 -4.94 -11.56
CA GLN A 80 0.20 -5.83 -12.12
C GLN A 80 0.90 -6.62 -11.03
N THR A 81 1.18 -7.90 -11.30
CA THR A 81 2.00 -8.75 -10.44
C THR A 81 3.45 -8.72 -10.93
N PRO A 82 4.39 -8.12 -10.17
CA PRO A 82 5.82 -8.11 -10.49
C PRO A 82 6.43 -9.51 -10.53
N ASP A 83 7.48 -9.71 -11.33
CA ASP A 83 8.11 -11.03 -11.51
C ASP A 83 8.68 -11.61 -10.21
N TRP A 84 9.26 -10.78 -9.35
CA TRP A 84 9.77 -11.21 -8.04
C TRP A 84 8.66 -11.70 -7.10
N ILE A 85 7.43 -11.18 -7.23
CA ILE A 85 6.27 -11.71 -6.49
C ILE A 85 5.80 -13.02 -7.12
N ARG A 86 5.84 -13.17 -8.45
CA ARG A 86 5.41 -14.42 -9.13
C ARG A 86 6.22 -15.65 -8.69
N GLN A 87 7.43 -15.43 -8.21
CA GLN A 87 8.33 -16.49 -7.75
C GLN A 87 8.08 -16.95 -6.30
N ASP A 88 7.30 -16.19 -5.52
CA ASP A 88 7.06 -16.45 -4.09
C ASP A 88 5.54 -16.53 -3.81
N LEU A 89 5.05 -17.73 -3.50
CA LEU A 89 3.63 -17.98 -3.27
C LEU A 89 3.07 -17.20 -2.06
N ASP A 90 3.89 -16.97 -1.03
CA ASP A 90 3.47 -16.22 0.16
C ASP A 90 3.22 -14.75 -0.19
N LEU A 91 4.10 -14.18 -1.03
CA LEU A 91 3.96 -12.81 -1.52
C LEU A 91 2.77 -12.64 -2.46
N GLN A 92 2.42 -13.67 -3.24
CA GLN A 92 1.21 -13.65 -4.06
C GLN A 92 -0.05 -13.59 -3.19
N GLY A 93 -0.08 -14.37 -2.11
CA GLY A 93 -1.16 -14.30 -1.11
C GLY A 93 -1.33 -12.89 -0.55
N LEU A 94 -0.23 -12.29 -0.07
CA LEU A 94 -0.21 -10.91 0.43
C LEU A 94 -0.66 -9.89 -0.63
N LEU A 95 -0.21 -10.03 -1.87
CA LEU A 95 -0.62 -9.14 -2.97
C LEU A 95 -2.13 -9.25 -3.26
N LEU A 96 -2.69 -10.45 -3.20
CA LEU A 96 -4.14 -10.65 -3.35
C LEU A 96 -4.91 -10.01 -2.19
N TYR A 97 -4.43 -10.14 -0.95
CA TYR A 97 -5.03 -9.44 0.19
C TYR A 97 -5.01 -7.93 -0.01
N TYR A 98 -3.86 -7.36 -0.41
CA TYR A 98 -3.72 -5.95 -0.71
C TYR A 98 -4.76 -5.48 -1.74
N ARG A 99 -4.87 -6.18 -2.88
CA ARG A 99 -5.83 -5.86 -3.94
C ARG A 99 -7.28 -5.92 -3.45
N ARG A 100 -7.65 -6.98 -2.73
CA ARG A 100 -9.02 -7.15 -2.19
C ARG A 100 -9.40 -5.97 -1.29
N PHE A 101 -8.55 -5.65 -0.32
CA PHE A 101 -8.85 -4.54 0.61
C PHE A 101 -8.84 -3.17 -0.08
N SER A 102 -7.97 -2.95 -1.07
CA SER A 102 -8.00 -1.71 -1.85
C SER A 102 -9.27 -1.56 -2.70
N VAL A 103 -9.76 -2.64 -3.32
CA VAL A 103 -11.04 -2.62 -4.06
C VAL A 103 -12.21 -2.39 -3.11
N ILE A 104 -12.26 -3.09 -1.97
CA ILE A 104 -13.29 -2.87 -0.95
C ILE A 104 -13.30 -1.42 -0.48
N THR A 105 -12.12 -0.85 -0.20
CA THR A 105 -11.96 0.55 0.20
C THR A 105 -12.53 1.49 -0.86
N LEU A 106 -12.18 1.29 -2.13
CA LEU A 106 -12.67 2.10 -3.25
C LEU A 106 -14.20 2.05 -3.33
N LEU A 107 -14.78 0.85 -3.29
CA LEU A 107 -16.23 0.66 -3.35
C LEU A 107 -16.94 1.36 -2.19
N LEU A 108 -16.44 1.21 -0.96
CA LEU A 108 -17.05 1.84 0.23
C LEU A 108 -17.02 3.37 0.12
N PHE A 109 -15.94 3.97 -0.36
CA PHE A 109 -15.89 5.42 -0.60
C PHE A 109 -16.85 5.87 -1.69
N THR A 110 -16.94 5.12 -2.80
CA THR A 110 -17.90 5.43 -3.88
C THR A 110 -19.34 5.35 -3.38
N PHE A 111 -19.70 4.29 -2.65
CA PHE A 111 -21.05 4.14 -2.08
C PHE A 111 -21.36 5.24 -1.05
N ALA A 112 -20.42 5.58 -0.17
CA ALA A 112 -20.60 6.67 0.78
C ALA A 112 -20.87 8.01 0.07
N GLY A 113 -20.12 8.32 -1.00
CA GLY A 113 -20.33 9.52 -1.80
C GLY A 113 -21.67 9.55 -2.53
N LEU A 114 -22.12 8.42 -3.09
CA LEU A 114 -23.43 8.29 -3.72
C LEU A 114 -24.58 8.50 -2.72
N VAL A 115 -24.44 7.94 -1.51
CA VAL A 115 -25.42 8.13 -0.42
C VAL A 115 -25.45 9.60 -0.01
N ALA A 116 -24.30 10.24 0.18
CA ALA A 116 -24.23 11.66 0.55
C ALA A 116 -24.86 12.58 -0.51
N TRP A 117 -24.68 12.29 -1.80
CA TRP A 117 -25.28 13.05 -2.90
C TRP A 117 -26.81 12.94 -2.96
N SER A 118 -27.38 11.86 -2.41
CA SER A 118 -28.83 11.61 -2.47
C SER A 118 -29.66 12.35 -1.41
N TYR A 119 -29.00 13.05 -0.48
CA TYR A 119 -29.62 13.87 0.58
C TYR A 119 -29.49 15.36 0.27
#